data_AF-A0A811YC70-F1
#
_entry.id   AF-A0A811YC70-F1
#
_cell.length_a   1.000
_cell.length_b   1.000
_cell.length_c   1.000
_cell.angle_alpha   90.00
_cell.angle_beta   90.00
_cell.angle_gamma   90.00
#
_symmetry.space_group_name_H-M   'P 1'
#
loop_
_entity.id
_entity.type
_entity.pdbx_description
1 polymer ?
#
loop_
_entity_poly.entity_id
_entity_poly.type
_entity_poly.pdbx_seq_one_letter_code
_entity_poly.pdbx_strand_id
1 'polypeptide(L)'
;MVAPVDLELKKTFTELQTKVIDTQQKVKLADIQIEQLNRMKKHAHLIQIMTLVDETNMSEGVGRIQLLEKQKITEEKIKELEQKKFYLERSVGEVEDNIWEMLMAQKAQ
;
A
#
# COMPACT_ATOMS: atom_id res chain seq x y z
N MET A 1 40.84 13.72 -11.37
CA MET A 1 40.62 12.82 -10.20
C MET A 1 39.15 12.98 -9.83
N VAL A 2 38.34 11.93 -9.94
CA VAL A 2 36.93 11.98 -9.52
C VAL A 2 36.93 12.08 -8.00
N ALA A 3 36.37 13.16 -7.45
CA ALA A 3 36.34 13.37 -6.01
C ALA A 3 35.54 12.23 -5.34
N PRO A 4 35.96 11.72 -4.17
CA PRO A 4 35.29 10.60 -3.48
C PRO A 4 33.79 10.83 -3.25
N VAL A 5 33.36 12.09 -3.16
CA VAL A 5 31.96 12.53 -3.03
C VAL A 5 31.10 12.15 -4.25
N ASP A 6 31.65 12.18 -5.46
CA ASP A 6 30.92 11.88 -6.72
C ASP A 6 30.60 10.36 -6.83
N LEU A 7 31.45 9.52 -6.23
CA LEU A 7 31.24 8.07 -6.18
C LEU A 7 30.14 7.69 -5.16
N GLU A 8 30.12 8.33 -3.99
CA GLU A 8 29.05 8.16 -3.00
C GLU A 8 27.70 8.67 -3.52
N LEU A 9 27.69 9.80 -4.24
CA LEU A 9 26.48 10.35 -4.83
C LEU A 9 25.90 9.42 -5.91
N LYS A 10 26.73 8.85 -6.78
CA LYS A 10 26.28 7.85 -7.75
C LYS A 10 25.73 6.60 -7.09
N LYS A 11 26.34 6.16 -5.98
CA LYS A 11 25.89 4.99 -5.23
C LYS A 11 24.53 5.25 -4.57
N THR A 12 24.38 6.36 -3.86
CA THR A 12 23.12 6.77 -3.21
C THR A 12 21.99 7.01 -4.23
N PHE A 13 22.30 7.57 -5.40
CA PHE A 13 21.33 7.72 -6.49
C PHE A 13 20.85 6.38 -7.05
N THR A 14 21.76 5.43 -7.22
CA THR A 14 21.42 4.06 -7.70
C THR A 14 20.58 3.31 -6.66
N GLU A 15 20.92 3.46 -5.37
CA GLU A 15 20.15 2.92 -4.26
C GLU A 15 18.74 3.54 -4.19
N LEU A 16 18.62 4.86 -4.39
CA LEU A 16 17.32 5.53 -4.47
C LEU A 16 16.49 5.04 -5.65
N GLN A 17 17.06 4.96 -6.85
CA GLN A 17 16.35 4.43 -8.02
C GLN A 17 15.80 3.03 -7.76
N THR A 18 16.62 2.17 -7.15
CA THR A 18 16.21 0.82 -6.76
C THR A 18 15.06 0.88 -5.76
N LYS A 19 15.15 1.72 -4.72
CA LYS A 19 14.11 1.89 -3.70
C LYS A 19 12.80 2.43 -4.28
N VAL A 20 12.85 3.35 -5.23
CA VAL A 20 11.67 3.90 -5.94
C VAL A 20 10.98 2.81 -6.75
N ILE A 21 11.73 2.04 -7.53
CA ILE A 21 11.19 0.93 -8.34
C ILE A 21 10.52 -0.11 -7.42
N ASP A 22 11.20 -0.50 -6.34
CA ASP A 22 10.70 -1.48 -5.37
C ASP A 22 9.40 -1.00 -4.70
N THR A 23 9.33 0.29 -4.36
CA THR A 23 8.15 0.91 -3.75
C THR A 23 6.99 0.96 -4.75
N GLN A 24 7.23 1.37 -5.99
CA GLN A 24 6.20 1.39 -7.03
C GLN A 24 5.63 -0.01 -7.31
N GLN A 25 6.47 -1.05 -7.31
CA GLN A 25 6.01 -2.43 -7.45
C GLN A 25 5.12 -2.85 -6.28
N LYS A 26 5.51 -2.52 -5.03
CA LYS A 26 4.70 -2.80 -3.83
C LYS A 26 3.36 -2.08 -3.86
N VAL A 27 3.33 -0.82 -4.34
CA VAL A 27 2.08 -0.07 -4.51
C VAL A 27 1.16 -0.76 -5.52
N LYS A 28 1.67 -1.15 -6.69
CA LYS A 28 0.88 -1.87 -7.70
C LYS A 28 0.29 -3.18 -7.18
N LEU A 29 1.08 -3.94 -6.41
CA LEU A 29 0.59 -5.18 -5.78
C LEU A 29 -0.52 -4.90 -4.76
N ALA A 30 -0.39 -3.84 -3.96
CA ALA A 30 -1.42 -3.42 -3.03
C ALA A 30 -2.71 -3.02 -3.76
N ASP A 31 -2.62 -2.26 -4.86
CA ASP A 31 -3.78 -1.87 -5.67
C ASP A 31 -4.52 -3.10 -6.23
N ILE A 32 -3.80 -4.10 -6.74
CA ILE A 32 -4.39 -5.36 -7.22
C ILE A 32 -5.09 -6.12 -6.09
N GLN A 33 -4.46 -6.19 -4.91
CA GLN A 33 -5.05 -6.83 -3.73
C GLN A 33 -6.34 -6.12 -3.28
N ILE A 34 -6.34 -4.79 -3.28
CA ILE A 34 -7.53 -3.98 -2.96
C ILE A 34 -8.65 -4.25 -3.96
N GLU A 35 -8.35 -4.27 -5.26
CA GLU A 35 -9.33 -4.53 -6.30
C GLU A 35 -9.93 -5.95 -6.19
N GLN A 36 -9.09 -6.94 -5.90
CA GLN A 36 -9.53 -8.32 -5.65
C GLN A 36 -10.45 -8.41 -4.43
N LEU A 37 -10.08 -7.80 -3.30
CA LEU A 37 -10.90 -7.78 -2.10
C LEU A 37 -12.24 -7.07 -2.34
N ASN A 38 -12.25 -5.97 -3.10
CA ASN A 38 -13.47 -5.27 -3.47
C ASN A 38 -14.40 -6.14 -4.34
N ARG A 39 -13.86 -6.90 -5.29
CA ARG A 39 -14.63 -7.88 -6.07
C ARG A 39 -15.22 -8.97 -5.17
N MET A 40 -14.41 -9.53 -4.27
CA MET A 40 -14.87 -10.56 -3.33
C MET A 40 -15.96 -10.04 -2.38
N LYS A 41 -15.82 -8.81 -1.86
CA LYS A 41 -16.83 -8.16 -1.02
C LYS A 41 -18.16 -8.00 -1.76
N LYS A 42 -18.13 -7.51 -3.01
CA LYS A 42 -19.34 -7.37 -3.84
C LYS A 42 -19.99 -8.73 -4.12
N HIS A 43 -19.20 -9.74 -4.47
CA HIS A 43 -19.69 -11.09 -4.72
C HIS A 43 -20.32 -11.73 -3.48
N ALA A 44 -19.67 -11.60 -2.32
CA ALA A 44 -20.20 -12.08 -1.04
C ALA A 44 -21.51 -11.37 -0.67
N HIS A 45 -21.59 -10.06 -0.88
CA HIS A 45 -22.82 -9.29 -0.63
C HIS A 45 -23.98 -9.72 -1.53
N LEU A 46 -23.70 -9.95 -2.82
CA LEU A 46 -24.68 -10.48 -3.78
C LEU A 46 -25.18 -11.86 -3.37
N ILE A 47 -24.28 -12.79 -3.03
CA ILE A 47 -24.67 -14.11 -2.51
C ILE A 47 -25.52 -13.95 -1.27
N GLN A 48 -25.14 -13.12 -0.30
CA GLN A 48 -25.92 -12.94 0.91
C GLN A 48 -27.31 -12.38 0.67
N ILE A 49 -27.49 -11.46 -0.28
CA ILE A 49 -28.83 -10.99 -0.66
C ILE A 49 -29.64 -12.14 -1.27
N MET A 50 -29.05 -12.92 -2.17
CA MET A 50 -29.72 -14.07 -2.78
C MET A 50 -30.07 -15.14 -1.74
N THR A 51 -29.15 -15.46 -0.83
CA THR A 51 -29.35 -16.42 0.25
C THR A 51 -30.32 -15.91 1.32
N LEU A 52 -30.35 -14.62 1.65
CA LEU A 52 -31.35 -14.04 2.58
C LEU A 52 -32.77 -14.02 1.99
N VAL A 53 -32.90 -13.92 0.66
CA VAL A 53 -34.18 -14.12 -0.04
C VAL A 53 -34.65 -15.58 0.06
N ASP A 54 -33.73 -16.55 0.10
CA ASP A 54 -34.04 -17.97 0.30
C ASP A 54 -34.16 -18.40 1.79
N GLU A 55 -33.42 -17.76 2.70
CA GLU A 55 -33.29 -18.08 4.14
C GLU A 55 -34.15 -17.20 5.05
N THR A 56 -35.37 -16.85 4.64
CA THR A 56 -36.33 -16.20 5.56
C THR A 56 -36.78 -17.13 6.71
N ASN A 57 -36.21 -18.33 6.88
CA ASN A 57 -36.74 -19.34 7.82
C ASN A 57 -35.76 -20.00 8.81
N MET A 58 -34.43 -19.88 8.75
CA MET A 58 -33.59 -20.50 9.80
C MET A 58 -32.13 -20.03 9.74
N SER A 59 -31.62 -19.45 10.85
CA SER A 59 -30.19 -19.15 11.15
C SER A 59 -29.70 -17.69 11.03
N GLU A 60 -30.52 -16.70 11.41
CA GLU A 60 -30.17 -15.27 11.27
C GLU A 60 -29.06 -14.72 12.21
N GLY A 61 -28.75 -15.37 13.35
CA GLY A 61 -27.92 -14.76 14.40
C GLY A 61 -26.40 -14.86 14.20
N VAL A 62 -25.88 -16.07 13.93
CA VAL A 62 -24.43 -16.34 13.92
C VAL A 62 -23.80 -15.92 12.59
N GLY A 63 -24.49 -16.12 11.47
CA GLY A 63 -24.00 -15.74 10.13
C GLY A 63 -23.84 -14.23 9.95
N ARG A 64 -24.74 -13.43 10.53
CA ARG A 64 -24.66 -11.96 10.48
C ARG A 64 -23.49 -11.42 11.31
N ILE A 65 -23.25 -11.98 12.49
CA ILE A 65 -22.11 -11.59 13.34
C ILE A 65 -20.78 -11.93 12.63
N GLN A 66 -20.67 -13.14 12.06
CA GLN A 66 -19.46 -13.57 11.36
C GLN A 66 -19.16 -12.75 10.09
N LEU A 67 -20.21 -12.28 9.39
CA LEU A 67 -20.04 -11.36 8.27
C LEU A 67 -19.51 -10.00 8.71
N LEU A 68 -20.14 -9.40 9.72
CA LEU A 68 -19.74 -8.09 10.24
C LEU A 68 -18.30 -8.10 10.76
N GLU A 69 -17.89 -9.20 11.39
CA GLU A 69 -16.53 -9.39 11.88
C GLU A 69 -15.51 -9.49 10.72
N LYS A 70 -15.84 -10.22 9.65
CA LYS A 70 -15.02 -10.26 8.43
C LYS A 70 -14.91 -8.90 7.73
N GLN A 71 -15.99 -8.12 7.71
CA GLN A 71 -15.97 -6.76 7.16
C GLN A 71 -15.04 -5.86 7.97
N LYS A 72 -15.12 -5.92 9.30
CA LYS A 72 -14.26 -5.13 10.20
C LYS A 72 -12.77 -5.47 10.03
N ILE A 73 -12.42 -6.76 9.98
CA ILE A 73 -11.04 -7.21 9.75
C ILE A 73 -10.52 -6.70 8.40
N THR A 74 -11.37 -6.71 7.37
CA THR A 74 -10.99 -6.22 6.04
C THR A 74 -10.75 -4.71 6.05
N GLU A 75 -11.58 -3.95 6.76
CA GLU A 75 -11.41 -2.50 6.93
C GLU A 75 -10.16 -2.12 7.72
N GLU A 76 -9.85 -2.86 8.79
CA GLU A 76 -8.59 -2.68 9.54
C GLU A 76 -7.38 -2.98 8.66
N LYS A 77 -7.44 -4.04 7.84
CA LYS A 77 -6.38 -4.39 6.88
C LYS A 77 -6.16 -3.27 5.84
N ILE A 78 -7.24 -2.66 5.36
CA ILE A 78 -7.17 -1.53 4.42
C ILE A 78 -6.48 -0.34 5.09
N LYS A 79 -6.86 0.02 6.32
CA LYS A 79 -6.24 1.13 7.06
C LYS A 79 -4.75 0.90 7.31
N GLU A 80 -4.34 -0.31 7.67
CA GLU A 80 -2.91 -0.65 7.82
C GLU A 80 -2.14 -0.46 6.50
N LEU A 81 -2.71 -0.92 5.38
CA LEU A 81 -2.08 -0.78 4.06
C LEU A 81 -1.98 0.69 3.63
N GLU A 82 -3.00 1.50 3.89
CA GLU A 82 -2.98 2.94 3.62
C GLU A 82 -1.92 3.68 4.46
N GLN A 83 -1.82 3.38 5.76
CA GLN A 83 -0.79 3.94 6.61
C GLN A 83 0.61 3.54 6.15
N LYS A 84 0.80 2.27 5.79
CA LYS A 84 2.08 1.77 5.27
C LYS A 84 2.46 2.44 3.94
N LYS A 85 1.49 2.66 3.06
CA LYS A 85 1.68 3.39 1.81
C LYS A 85 2.13 4.82 2.08
N PHE A 86 1.42 5.54 2.94
CA PHE A 86 1.76 6.92 3.30
C PHE A 86 3.18 7.03 3.88
N TYR A 87 3.57 6.10 4.75
CA TYR A 87 4.92 6.06 5.31
C TYR A 87 5.99 5.85 4.24
N LEU A 88 5.75 4.92 3.30
CA LEU A 88 6.68 4.64 2.21
C LEU A 88 6.83 5.86 1.27
N GLU A 89 5.73 6.51 0.92
CA GLU A 89 5.74 7.73 0.09
C GLU A 89 6.52 8.85 0.76
N ARG A 90 6.30 9.08 2.05
CA ARG A 90 7.06 10.07 2.83
C ARG A 90 8.56 9.73 2.89
N SER A 91 8.89 8.46 3.17
CA SER A 91 10.29 8.01 3.24
C SER A 91 11.02 8.15 1.90
N VAL A 92 10.32 8.02 0.77
CA VAL A 92 10.90 8.28 -0.54
C VAL A 92 11.16 9.78 -0.73
N GLY A 93 10.18 10.63 -0.42
CA GLY A 93 10.34 12.10 -0.52
C GLY A 93 11.50 12.62 0.33
N GLU A 94 11.65 12.16 1.57
CA GLU A 94 12.77 12.56 2.44
C GLU A 94 14.13 12.15 1.86
N VAL A 95 14.24 11.00 1.19
CA VAL A 95 15.50 10.60 0.55
C VAL A 95 15.76 11.41 -0.73
N GLU A 96 14.71 11.74 -1.49
CA GLU A 96 14.81 12.62 -2.65
C GLU A 96 15.30 14.02 -2.26
N ASP A 97 14.71 14.61 -1.22
CA ASP A 97 15.09 15.93 -0.71
C ASP A 97 16.55 15.96 -0.24
N ASN A 98 17.00 14.94 0.50
CA ASN A 98 18.39 14.82 0.95
C ASN A 98 19.39 14.77 -0.23
N ILE A 99 19.05 14.08 -1.33
CA ILE A 99 19.91 14.04 -2.52
C ILE A 99 19.94 15.40 -3.24
N TRP A 100 18.80 16.10 -3.31
CA TRP A 100 18.75 17.47 -3.84
C TRP A 100 19.63 18.42 -3.04
N GLU A 101 19.57 18.36 -1.71
CA GLU A 101 20.42 19.19 -0.84
C GLU A 101 21.92 18.89 -1.05
N MET A 102 22.31 17.62 -1.13
CA MET A 102 23.71 17.23 -1.42
C MET A 102 24.18 17.75 -2.79
N LEU A 103 23.34 17.68 -3.82
CA LEU A 103 23.65 18.21 -5.16
C LEU A 103 23.82 19.73 -5.17
N MET A 104 22.98 20.46 -4.42
CA MET A 104 23.04 21.91 -4.34
C MET A 104 24.25 22.38 -3.52
N ALA A 105 24.59 21.68 -2.44
CA ALA A 105 25.81 21.93 -1.66
C ALA A 105 27.08 21.74 -2.50
N GLN A 106 27.12 20.73 -3.38
CA GLN A 106 28.25 20.48 -4.28
C GLN A 106 28.41 21.55 -5.37
N LYS A 107 27.31 22.17 -5.83
CA LYS A 107 27.34 23.25 -6.84
C LYS A 107 27.70 24.62 -6.26
N ALA A 108 27.58 24.81 -4.95
CA ALA A 108 27.88 26.05 -4.26
C ALA A 108 29.38 26.19 -3.90
N GLN A 109 30.20 25.18 -4.22
CA GLN A 109 31.62 25.06 -3.90
C GLN A 109 32.46 25.09 -5.18
#